data_AF-A0A058ZTU7-F1
#
_entry.id   AF-A0A058ZTU7-F1
#
_cell.length_a   1.000
_cell.length_b   1.000
_cell.length_c   1.000
_cell.angle_alpha   90.00
_cell.angle_beta   90.00
_cell.angle_gamma   90.00
#
_symmetry.space_group_name_H-M   'P 1'
#
loop_
_entity.id
_entity.type
_entity.pdbx_description
1 polymer ?
#
loop_
_entity_poly.entity_id
_entity_poly.type
_entity_poly.pdbx_seq_one_letter_code
_entity_poly.pdbx_strand_id
1 'polypeptide(L)'
;LSEDTAWHPVLKEEFDSSPLLRKAIIYGYGPIRPWMSIGHWLIWHFDLSKFRPNEVKRVKISLACVFAFMGIGWPLIIYKAGILGWIKFWLMPWLGYHFWMSTFTMVHHTAPHIPFKSSNEWNAAQAQLNGTVHCDYPKW
;
A
#
# COMPACT_ATOMS: atom_id res chain seq x y z
N LEU A 1 -16.60 -4.70 4.97
CA LEU A 1 -15.25 -4.83 4.36
C LEU A 1 -14.77 -3.55 3.69
N SER A 2 -15.48 -2.42 3.83
CA SER A 2 -15.11 -1.12 3.24
C SER A 2 -14.15 -0.29 4.08
N GLU A 3 -14.01 -0.61 5.37
CA GLU A 3 -13.30 0.23 6.34
C GLU A 3 -11.77 0.10 6.25
N ASP A 4 -11.28 -1.03 5.73
CA ASP A 4 -9.86 -1.27 5.49
C ASP A 4 -9.54 -1.00 4.01
N THR A 5 -8.80 0.07 3.77
CA THR A 5 -8.37 0.45 2.41
C THR A 5 -7.05 -0.20 2.00
N ALA A 6 -6.29 -0.72 2.96
CA ALA A 6 -4.98 -1.32 2.73
C ALA A 6 -5.13 -2.72 2.15
N TRP A 7 -6.10 -3.49 2.66
CA TRP A 7 -6.33 -4.84 2.16
C TRP A 7 -7.75 -5.37 2.42
N HIS A 8 -8.31 -6.07 1.44
CA HIS A 8 -9.52 -6.88 1.59
C HIS A 8 -9.37 -8.17 0.79
N PRO A 9 -10.12 -9.23 1.10
CA PRO A 9 -10.05 -10.44 0.32
C PRO A 9 -10.69 -10.16 -1.04
N VAL A 10 -10.12 -10.74 -2.09
CA VAL A 10 -10.74 -10.69 -3.42
C VAL A 10 -12.04 -11.47 -3.36
N LEU A 11 -13.15 -10.84 -3.73
CA LEU A 11 -14.45 -11.48 -3.75
C LEU A 11 -14.57 -12.39 -4.98
N LYS A 12 -15.38 -13.45 -4.86
CA LYS A 12 -15.55 -14.42 -5.96
C LYS A 12 -16.13 -13.74 -7.20
N GLU A 13 -17.06 -12.82 -7.00
CA GLU A 13 -17.72 -12.05 -8.05
C GLU A 13 -16.70 -11.18 -8.81
N GLU A 14 -15.74 -10.58 -8.11
CA GLU A 14 -14.66 -9.80 -8.71
C GLU A 14 -13.71 -10.70 -9.52
N PHE A 15 -13.34 -11.86 -8.97
CA PHE A 15 -12.47 -12.83 -9.62
C PHE A 15 -13.08 -13.47 -10.87
N ASP A 16 -14.39 -13.67 -10.85
CA ASP A 16 -15.15 -14.28 -11.94
C ASP A 16 -15.65 -13.25 -12.98
N SER A 17 -15.54 -11.94 -12.69
CA SER A 17 -16.06 -10.87 -13.56
C SER A 17 -15.44 -10.79 -14.95
N SER A 18 -14.13 -11.02 -15.09
CA SER A 18 -13.46 -11.04 -16.40
C SER A 18 -12.16 -11.84 -16.41
N PRO A 19 -11.79 -12.46 -17.56
CA PRO A 19 -10.52 -13.20 -17.68
C PRO A 19 -9.28 -12.31 -17.49
N LEU A 20 -9.35 -11.05 -17.90
CA LEU A 20 -8.24 -10.10 -17.76
C LEU A 20 -8.03 -9.73 -16.30
N LEU A 21 -9.11 -9.33 -15.59
CA LEU A 21 -9.02 -9.00 -14.17
C LEU A 21 -8.58 -10.20 -13.35
N ARG A 22 -9.08 -11.40 -13.66
CA ARG A 22 -8.63 -12.65 -13.05
C ARG A 22 -7.12 -12.84 -13.16
N LYS A 23 -6.56 -12.70 -14.36
CA LYS A 23 -5.10 -12.80 -14.58
C LYS A 23 -4.35 -11.73 -13.79
N ALA A 24 -4.84 -10.49 -13.80
CA ALA A 24 -4.24 -9.39 -13.05
C ALA A 24 -4.22 -9.67 -11.54
N ILE A 25 -5.32 -10.22 -11.00
CA ILE A 25 -5.40 -10.67 -9.60
C ILE A 25 -4.41 -11.80 -9.32
N ILE A 26 -4.34 -12.83 -10.16
CA ILE A 26 -3.42 -13.96 -9.96
C ILE A 26 -1.96 -13.49 -9.93
N TYR A 27 -1.56 -12.63 -10.86
CA TYR A 27 -0.20 -12.09 -10.88
C TYR A 27 0.03 -11.14 -9.70
N GLY A 28 -0.92 -10.23 -9.44
CA GLY A 28 -0.88 -9.27 -8.34
C GLY A 28 -0.76 -9.92 -6.97
N TYR A 29 -1.51 -10.98 -6.71
CA TYR A 29 -1.50 -11.72 -5.45
C TYR A 29 -0.49 -12.88 -5.43
N GLY A 30 0.24 -13.09 -6.53
CA GLY A 30 1.31 -14.09 -6.65
C GLY A 30 2.69 -13.42 -6.72
N PRO A 31 3.42 -13.51 -7.85
CA PRO A 31 4.83 -13.15 -7.93
C PRO A 31 5.15 -11.68 -7.68
N ILE A 32 4.23 -10.75 -7.99
CA ILE A 32 4.46 -9.31 -7.78
C ILE A 32 3.79 -8.79 -6.50
N ARG A 33 3.25 -9.67 -5.66
CA ARG A 33 2.58 -9.30 -4.40
C ARG A 33 3.40 -8.39 -3.51
N PRO A 34 4.73 -8.59 -3.36
CA PRO A 34 5.54 -7.68 -2.55
C PRO A 34 5.55 -6.22 -3.05
N TRP A 35 5.13 -5.93 -4.27
CA TRP A 35 5.09 -4.55 -4.78
C TRP A 35 3.68 -4.01 -4.99
N MET A 36 2.64 -4.74 -4.58
CA MET A 36 1.25 -4.32 -4.79
C MET A 36 0.86 -3.05 -4.03
N SER A 37 1.63 -2.66 -3.00
CA SER A 37 1.45 -1.38 -2.30
C SER A 37 1.71 -0.18 -3.21
N ILE A 38 2.41 -0.34 -4.33
CA ILE A 38 2.55 0.69 -5.37
C ILE A 38 1.18 0.97 -6.01
N GLY A 39 0.43 -0.09 -6.35
CA GLY A 39 -0.92 0.03 -6.91
C GLY A 39 -1.88 0.68 -5.91
N HIS A 40 -1.84 0.23 -4.65
CA HIS A 40 -2.60 0.88 -3.57
C HIS A 40 -2.24 2.37 -3.48
N TRP A 41 -0.95 2.71 -3.48
CA TRP A 41 -0.48 4.09 -3.38
C TRP A 41 -1.01 4.97 -4.51
N LEU A 42 -0.95 4.49 -5.76
CA LEU A 42 -1.46 5.21 -6.93
C LEU A 42 -2.98 5.41 -6.88
N ILE A 43 -3.74 4.38 -6.48
CA ILE A 43 -5.21 4.40 -6.50
C ILE A 43 -5.79 5.23 -5.34
N TRP A 44 -5.17 5.17 -4.15
CA TRP A 44 -5.78 5.69 -2.92
C TRP A 44 -5.24 7.04 -2.48
N HIS A 45 -3.96 7.37 -2.74
CA HIS A 45 -3.36 8.56 -2.14
C HIS A 45 -3.41 9.82 -3.01
N PHE A 46 -3.74 9.69 -4.30
CA PHE A 46 -3.81 10.82 -5.23
C PHE A 46 -5.23 11.26 -5.57
N ASP A 47 -6.25 10.53 -5.12
CA ASP A 47 -7.65 10.87 -5.32
C ASP A 47 -8.23 11.51 -4.04
N LEU A 48 -8.46 12.82 -4.10
CA LEU A 48 -8.99 13.59 -2.97
C LEU A 48 -10.42 13.19 -2.58
N SER A 49 -11.18 12.55 -3.48
CA SER A 49 -12.54 12.09 -3.21
C SER A 49 -12.60 10.93 -2.20
N LYS A 50 -11.47 10.25 -1.97
CA LYS A 50 -11.34 9.12 -1.05
C LYS A 50 -11.06 9.54 0.39
N PHE A 51 -10.88 10.83 0.64
CA PHE A 51 -10.56 11.36 1.97
C PHE A 51 -11.78 12.03 2.62
N ARG A 52 -11.82 12.01 3.95
CA ARG A 52 -12.88 12.73 4.69
C ARG A 52 -12.72 14.24 4.47
N PRO A 53 -13.83 15.01 4.40
CA PRO A 53 -13.76 16.46 4.12
C PRO A 53 -12.83 17.24 5.05
N ASN A 54 -12.76 16.86 6.34
CA ASN A 54 -11.88 17.47 7.33
C ASN A 54 -10.39 17.12 7.18
N GLU A 55 -10.04 16.12 6.36
CA GLU A 55 -8.66 15.69 6.10
C GLU A 55 -8.09 16.28 4.83
N VAL A 56 -8.94 16.61 3.85
CA VAL A 56 -8.54 17.08 2.50
C VAL A 56 -7.52 18.21 2.56
N LYS A 57 -7.66 19.19 3.46
CA LYS A 57 -6.69 20.29 3.58
C LYS A 57 -5.29 19.79 3.93
N ARG A 58 -5.16 18.82 4.84
CA ARG A 58 -3.88 18.23 5.23
C ARG A 58 -3.29 17.40 4.11
N VAL A 59 -4.12 16.60 3.43
CA VAL A 59 -3.71 15.79 2.28
C VAL A 59 -3.15 16.65 1.16
N LYS A 60 -3.78 17.79 0.84
CA LYS A 60 -3.27 18.74 -0.16
C LYS A 60 -1.87 19.26 0.19
N ILE A 61 -1.60 19.53 1.45
CA ILE A 61 -0.26 19.96 1.91
C ILE A 61 0.74 18.83 1.70
N SER A 62 0.41 17.60 2.12
CA SER A 62 1.27 16.43 1.91
C SER A 62 1.57 16.20 0.43
N LEU A 63 0.57 16.26 -0.44
CA LEU A 63 0.75 16.14 -1.89
C LEU A 63 1.61 17.26 -2.47
N ALA A 64 1.41 18.51 -2.02
CA ALA A 64 2.24 19.64 -2.43
C ALA A 64 3.72 19.40 -2.06
N CYS A 65 4.01 18.88 -0.86
CA CYS A 65 5.36 18.50 -0.46
C CYS A 65 5.95 17.40 -1.35
N VAL A 66 5.17 16.36 -1.68
CA VAL A 66 5.60 15.27 -2.58
C VAL A 66 5.96 15.83 -3.96
N PHE A 67 5.08 16.64 -4.56
CA PHE A 67 5.34 17.22 -5.87
C PHE A 67 6.50 18.24 -5.85
N ALA A 68 6.65 19.00 -4.78
CA ALA A 68 7.80 19.89 -4.60
C ALA A 68 9.12 19.10 -4.54
N PHE A 69 9.15 17.97 -3.80
CA PHE A 69 10.32 17.09 -3.79
C PHE A 69 10.59 16.47 -5.16
N MET A 70 9.56 16.06 -5.90
CA MET A 70 9.75 15.55 -7.26
C MET A 70 10.29 16.64 -8.20
N GLY A 71 9.81 17.88 -8.11
CA GLY A 71 10.25 19.00 -8.95
C GLY A 71 11.64 19.54 -8.61
N ILE A 72 12.11 19.38 -7.36
CA ILE A 72 13.37 19.96 -6.88
C ILE A 72 14.39 18.87 -6.52
N GLY A 73 13.98 17.94 -5.66
CA GLY A 73 14.83 16.86 -5.14
C GLY A 73 15.31 15.91 -6.23
N TRP A 74 14.43 15.44 -7.14
CA TRP A 74 14.86 14.56 -8.22
C TRP A 74 15.89 15.23 -9.15
N PRO A 75 15.66 16.45 -9.69
CA PRO A 75 16.68 17.14 -10.48
C PRO A 75 17.98 17.37 -9.72
N LEU A 76 17.93 17.73 -8.43
CA LEU A 76 19.14 17.92 -7.63
C LEU A 76 19.93 16.62 -7.46
N ILE A 77 19.26 15.49 -7.21
CA ILE A 77 19.94 14.19 -7.12
C ILE A 77 20.60 13.85 -8.46
N ILE A 78 19.89 14.03 -9.58
CA ILE A 78 20.44 13.77 -10.92
C ILE A 78 21.62 14.69 -11.21
N TYR A 79 21.50 15.98 -10.88
CA TYR A 79 22.55 16.97 -11.09
C TYR A 79 23.82 16.68 -10.27
N LYS A 80 23.67 16.21 -9.02
CA LYS A 80 24.81 15.97 -8.11
C LYS A 80 25.40 14.58 -8.20
N ALA A 81 24.59 13.56 -8.48
CA ALA A 81 24.99 12.14 -8.40
C ALA A 81 24.68 11.35 -9.69
N GLY A 82 24.18 12.01 -10.73
CA GLY A 82 23.81 11.38 -11.99
C GLY A 82 22.54 10.52 -11.88
N ILE A 83 22.16 9.91 -13.02
CA ILE A 83 20.98 9.04 -13.08
C ILE A 83 21.13 7.80 -12.18
N LEU A 84 22.34 7.26 -12.04
CA LEU A 84 22.62 6.15 -11.12
C LEU A 84 22.45 6.57 -9.66
N GLY A 85 22.78 7.82 -9.33
CA GLY A 85 22.48 8.41 -8.03
C GLY A 85 20.98 8.45 -7.76
N TRP A 86 20.17 8.86 -8.74
CA TRP A 86 18.71 8.85 -8.60
C TRP A 86 18.16 7.44 -8.37
N ILE A 87 18.66 6.44 -9.11
CA ILE A 87 18.27 5.05 -8.89
C ILE A 87 18.64 4.60 -7.48
N LYS A 88 19.89 4.84 -7.06
CA LYS A 88 20.41 4.35 -5.77
C LYS A 88 19.79 5.06 -4.56
N PHE A 89 19.57 6.37 -4.65
CA PHE A 89 19.18 7.19 -3.50
C PHE A 89 17.68 7.50 -3.45
N TRP A 90 16.93 7.26 -4.54
CA TRP A 90 15.47 7.40 -4.54
C TRP A 90 14.75 6.10 -4.92
N LEU A 91 14.99 5.56 -6.12
CA LEU A 91 14.20 4.43 -6.64
C LEU A 91 14.36 3.17 -5.79
N MET A 92 15.60 2.78 -5.47
CA MET A 92 15.88 1.56 -4.71
C MET A 92 15.31 1.63 -3.27
N PRO A 93 15.50 2.72 -2.49
CA PRO A 93 14.82 2.89 -1.22
C PRO A 93 13.29 2.87 -1.34
N TRP A 94 12.73 3.50 -2.37
CA TRP A 94 11.28 3.52 -2.60
C TRP A 94 10.74 2.11 -2.91
N LEU A 95 11.43 1.33 -3.74
CA LEU A 95 11.09 -0.08 -4.01
C LEU A 95 11.21 -0.94 -2.75
N GLY A 96 12.25 -0.72 -1.94
CA GLY A 96 12.43 -1.42 -0.65
C GLY A 96 11.31 -1.11 0.34
N TYR A 97 10.90 0.15 0.44
CA TYR A 97 9.75 0.56 1.26
C TYR A 97 8.47 -0.16 0.81
N HIS A 98 8.18 -0.16 -0.49
CA HIS A 98 6.97 -0.82 -1.02
C HIS A 98 7.00 -2.34 -0.84
N PHE A 99 8.17 -2.95 -1.07
CA PHE A 99 8.43 -4.37 -0.76
C PHE A 99 8.02 -4.69 0.68
N TRP A 100 8.50 -3.88 1.62
CA TRP A 100 8.29 -4.14 3.03
C TRP A 100 6.86 -3.87 3.48
N MET A 101 6.27 -2.76 3.01
CA MET A 101 4.88 -2.42 3.29
C MET A 101 3.94 -3.55 2.84
N SER A 102 4.05 -4.01 1.59
CA SER A 102 3.23 -5.12 1.10
C SER A 102 3.47 -6.43 1.84
N THR A 103 4.72 -6.74 2.18
CA THR A 103 5.06 -7.95 2.93
C THR A 103 4.39 -7.94 4.29
N PHE A 104 4.47 -6.83 5.02
CA PHE A 104 3.81 -6.70 6.31
C PHE A 104 2.29 -6.69 6.21
N THR A 105 1.72 -5.99 5.22
CA THR A 105 0.27 -6.05 4.97
C THR A 105 -0.16 -7.50 4.74
N MET A 106 0.58 -8.27 3.93
CA MET A 106 0.27 -9.69 3.75
C MET A 106 0.31 -10.44 5.08
N VAL A 107 1.41 -10.36 5.83
CA VAL A 107 1.56 -11.07 7.11
C VAL A 107 0.45 -10.72 8.10
N HIS A 108 0.15 -9.43 8.27
CA HIS A 108 -0.87 -8.96 9.19
C HIS A 108 -2.26 -9.43 8.79
N HIS A 109 -2.58 -9.34 7.50
CA HIS A 109 -3.95 -9.60 7.07
C HIS A 109 -4.21 -11.05 6.63
N THR A 110 -3.19 -11.90 6.48
CA THR A 110 -3.37 -13.35 6.26
C THR A 110 -3.21 -14.17 7.54
N ALA A 111 -2.98 -13.53 8.69
CA ALA A 111 -2.89 -14.21 9.96
C ALA A 111 -4.23 -14.91 10.30
N PRO A 112 -4.26 -16.25 10.49
CA PRO A 112 -5.51 -17.00 10.64
C PRO A 112 -6.39 -16.56 11.82
N HIS A 113 -5.78 -15.93 12.83
CA HIS A 113 -6.45 -15.47 14.05
C HIS A 113 -7.01 -14.04 13.94
N ILE A 114 -6.77 -13.33 12.84
CA ILE A 114 -7.32 -11.99 12.59
C ILE A 114 -8.44 -12.11 11.54
N PRO A 115 -9.70 -12.26 11.97
CA PRO A 115 -10.81 -12.45 11.04
C PRO A 115 -11.17 -11.14 10.35
N PHE A 116 -11.60 -11.26 9.10
CA PHE A 116 -12.30 -10.18 8.43
C PHE A 116 -13.67 -9.95 9.04
N LYS A 117 -14.04 -8.68 9.20
CA LYS A 117 -15.35 -8.29 9.72
C LYS A 117 -16.16 -7.54 8.67
N SER A 118 -17.45 -7.83 8.65
CA SER A 118 -18.44 -7.03 7.94
C SER A 118 -18.51 -5.62 8.55
N SER A 119 -18.98 -4.62 7.80
CA SER A 119 -18.93 -3.22 8.27
C SER A 119 -19.82 -2.98 9.51
N ASN A 120 -20.88 -3.77 9.70
CA ASN A 120 -21.74 -3.73 10.88
C ASN A 120 -21.11 -4.39 12.13
N GLU A 121 -20.10 -5.24 11.95
CA GLU A 121 -19.38 -5.91 13.05
C GLU A 121 -18.00 -5.27 13.31
N TRP A 122 -17.60 -4.31 12.48
CA TRP A 122 -16.29 -3.68 12.53
C TRP A 122 -16.25 -2.54 13.56
N ASN A 123 -15.16 -2.50 14.33
CA ASN A 123 -14.90 -1.42 15.29
C ASN A 123 -13.41 -1.08 15.28
N ALA A 124 -13.10 0.21 15.12
CA ALA A 124 -11.72 0.69 14.98
C ALA A 124 -10.83 0.34 16.19
N ALA A 125 -11.34 0.52 17.42
CA ALA A 125 -10.56 0.24 18.62
C ALA A 125 -10.28 -1.27 18.77
N GLN A 126 -11.29 -2.10 18.54
CA GLN A 126 -11.09 -3.56 18.56
C GLN A 126 -10.15 -4.04 17.46
N ALA A 127 -10.21 -3.45 16.26
CA ALA A 127 -9.33 -3.79 15.16
C ALA A 127 -7.86 -3.45 15.49
N GLN A 128 -7.63 -2.28 16.12
CA GLN A 128 -6.28 -1.87 16.53
C GLN A 128 -5.72 -2.73 17.67
N LEU A 129 -6.55 -3.10 18.66
CA LEU A 129 -6.10 -3.88 19.82
C LEU A 129 -5.91 -5.36 19.50
N ASN A 130 -6.78 -5.94 18.69
CA ASN A 130 -6.77 -7.38 18.38
C ASN A 130 -6.04 -7.72 17.06
N GLY A 131 -5.65 -6.70 16.27
CA GLY A 131 -4.99 -6.87 14.98
C GLY A 131 -3.46 -7.00 15.04
N THR A 132 -2.89 -7.24 16.22
CA THR A 132 -1.44 -7.36 16.38
C THR A 132 -0.97 -8.75 15.98
N VAL A 133 0.03 -8.83 15.09
CA VAL A 133 0.69 -10.09 14.73
C VAL A 133 2.09 -10.12 15.33
N HIS A 134 2.41 -11.20 16.03
CA HIS A 134 3.78 -11.51 16.41
C HIS A 134 4.36 -12.50 15.39
N CYS A 135 5.52 -12.17 14.83
CA CYS A 135 6.25 -13.04 13.93
C CYS A 135 7.60 -13.40 14.53
N ASP A 136 7.79 -14.68 14.83
CA ASP A 136 9.09 -15.23 15.14
C ASP A 136 9.85 -15.47 13.84
N TYR A 137 10.85 -14.63 13.58
CA TYR A 137 11.71 -14.83 12.42
C TYR A 137 12.61 -16.06 12.63
N PRO A 138 12.88 -16.84 11.57
CA PRO A 138 13.87 -17.88 11.66
C PRO A 138 15.24 -17.30 12.05
N LYS A 139 16.03 -18.07 12.79
CA LYS A 139 17.36 -17.67 13.24
C LYS A 139 18.44 -17.71 12.15
N TRP A 140 18.08 -18.13 10.93
CA TRP A 140 19.00 -18.36 9.83
C TRP A 140 19.08 -17.17 8.88
#